data_AF-A0A538C9B3-F1
#
_entry.id   AF-A0A538C9B3-F1
#
_cell.length_a   1.000
_cell.length_b   1.000
_cell.length_c   1.000
_cell.angle_alpha   90.00
_cell.angle_beta   90.00
_cell.angle_gamma   90.00
#
_symmetry.space_group_name_H-M   'P 1'
#
loop_
_entity.id
_entity.type
_entity.pdbx_description
1 polymer ?
#
loop_
_entity_poly.entity_id
_entity_poly.type
_entity_poly.pdbx_seq_one_letter_code
_entity_poly.pdbx_strand_id
1 'polypeptide(L)'
;TKSNVDGITQTEKLLRELDEGLIFTNLVETDMLWGHRNDPENFHRCLQDFDRRLPDLLDALRPQDLLILTSDHGCDPTTPSTDHSREHALLVAYVEGKNAEGRIHEGEFADVGATVNRWLGGKAPSRGIPGQLIVEH
;
A
#
# COMPACT_ATOMS: atom_id res chain seq x y z
N THR A 1 13.90 -2.44 7.46
CA THR A 1 13.65 -1.12 8.08
C THR A 1 13.45 -1.32 9.58
N LYS A 2 13.55 -0.27 10.39
CA LYS A 2 13.53 -0.34 11.86
C LYS A 2 12.21 0.10 12.50
N SER A 3 11.44 0.92 11.80
CA SER A 3 10.13 1.47 12.18
C SER A 3 9.35 1.86 10.93
N ASN A 4 8.08 2.27 11.06
CA ASN A 4 7.32 2.77 9.92
C ASN A 4 7.96 4.04 9.33
N VAL A 5 8.44 4.95 10.19
CA VAL A 5 9.13 6.18 9.75
C VAL A 5 10.40 5.88 8.96
N ASP A 6 11.20 4.91 9.41
CA ASP A 6 12.38 4.45 8.65
C ASP A 6 11.96 3.80 7.33
N GLY A 7 10.88 3.01 7.34
CA GLY A 7 10.27 2.44 6.13
C GLY A 7 9.96 3.50 5.08
N ILE A 8 9.14 4.48 5.45
CA ILE A 8 8.73 5.59 4.59
C ILE A 8 9.95 6.36 4.07
N THR A 9 10.94 6.62 4.94
CA THR A 9 12.17 7.34 4.56
C THR A 9 12.99 6.57 3.52
N GLN A 10 13.08 5.24 3.65
CA GLN A 10 13.74 4.41 2.63
C GLN A 10 12.93 4.35 1.33
N THR A 11 11.60 4.28 1.40
CA THR A 11 10.73 4.33 0.22
C THR A 11 10.93 5.64 -0.55
N GLU A 12 10.90 6.78 0.12
CA GLU A 12 11.13 8.10 -0.48
C GLU A 12 12.52 8.17 -1.15
N LYS A 13 13.55 7.69 -0.45
CA LYS A 13 14.91 7.62 -1.00
C LYS A 13 14.96 6.79 -2.29
N LEU A 14 14.35 5.60 -2.27
CA LEU A 14 14.32 4.71 -3.43
C LEU A 14 13.54 5.31 -4.61
N LEU A 15 12.44 6.02 -4.36
CA LEU A 15 11.70 6.75 -5.41
C LEU A 15 12.59 7.77 -6.13
N ARG A 16 13.49 8.42 -5.41
CA ARG A 16 14.41 9.42 -5.99
C ARG A 16 15.60 8.79 -6.71
N GLU A 17 16.10 7.66 -6.23
CA GLU A 17 17.34 7.03 -6.72
C GLU A 17 17.13 5.97 -7.80
N LEU A 18 16.00 5.26 -7.81
CA LEU A 18 15.72 4.23 -8.81
C LEU A 18 15.36 4.86 -10.16
N ASP A 19 15.87 4.25 -11.23
CA ASP A 19 15.48 4.61 -12.60
C ASP A 19 14.16 3.94 -12.99
N GLU A 20 14.06 2.63 -12.72
CA GLU A 20 12.87 1.80 -12.96
C GLU A 20 12.84 0.61 -11.97
N GLY A 21 11.64 0.12 -11.64
CA GLY A 21 11.49 -1.09 -10.82
C GLY A 21 10.24 -1.11 -9.94
N LEU A 22 10.26 -2.01 -8.95
CA LEU A 22 9.22 -2.15 -7.94
C LEU A 22 9.80 -1.83 -6.55
N ILE A 23 9.21 -0.85 -5.87
CA ILE A 23 9.44 -0.62 -4.44
C ILE A 23 8.27 -1.25 -3.69
N PHE A 24 8.52 -2.32 -2.95
CA PHE A 24 7.52 -2.96 -2.10
C PHE A 24 7.88 -2.76 -0.64
N THR A 25 7.11 -1.93 0.06
CA THR A 25 7.33 -1.56 1.47
C THR A 25 6.18 -2.08 2.32
N ASN A 26 6.50 -2.74 3.43
CA ASN A 26 5.53 -3.09 4.48
C ASN A 26 5.76 -2.21 5.72
N LEU A 27 4.69 -1.60 6.24
CA LEU A 27 4.69 -0.73 7.42
C LEU A 27 3.97 -1.42 8.57
N VAL A 28 4.73 -2.17 9.37
CA VAL A 28 4.19 -3.22 10.25
C VAL A 28 3.70 -2.76 11.62
N GLU A 29 3.99 -1.52 12.05
CA GLU A 29 3.75 -1.12 13.45
C GLU A 29 2.26 -1.07 13.83
N THR A 30 1.35 -0.77 12.89
CA THR A 30 -0.11 -0.85 13.12
C THR A 30 -0.53 -2.24 13.55
N ASP A 31 0.11 -3.29 13.04
CA ASP A 31 -0.17 -4.67 13.41
C ASP A 31 0.60 -5.08 14.68
N MET A 32 1.94 -5.06 14.59
CA MET A 32 2.83 -5.65 15.59
C MET A 32 2.88 -4.89 16.94
N LEU A 33 2.70 -3.57 16.92
CA LEU A 33 2.83 -2.75 18.13
C LEU A 33 1.48 -2.31 18.68
N TRP A 34 0.48 -2.05 17.83
CA TRP A 34 -0.75 -1.37 18.25
C TRP A 34 -2.00 -2.25 18.13
N GLY A 35 -2.18 -2.96 17.02
CA GLY A 35 -3.33 -3.83 16.75
C GLY A 35 -3.43 -4.98 17.74
N HIS A 36 -2.44 -5.88 17.75
CA HIS A 36 -2.40 -7.03 18.67
C HIS A 36 -2.42 -6.65 20.17
N ARG A 37 -2.11 -5.40 20.51
CA ARG A 37 -2.07 -4.89 21.89
C ARG A 37 -3.35 -4.15 22.28
N ASN A 38 -4.33 -4.02 21.39
CA ASN A 38 -5.56 -3.29 21.58
C ASN A 38 -5.31 -1.86 22.10
N ASP A 39 -4.40 -1.17 21.41
CA ASP A 39 -4.02 0.22 21.72
C ASP A 39 -4.55 1.17 20.61
N PRO A 40 -5.83 1.57 20.66
CA PRO A 40 -6.44 2.39 19.62
C PRO A 40 -5.83 3.79 19.56
N GLU A 41 -5.31 4.33 20.67
CA GLU A 41 -4.73 5.67 20.69
C GLU A 41 -3.42 5.71 19.90
N ASN A 42 -2.52 4.75 20.14
CA ASN A 42 -1.26 4.69 19.38
C ASN A 42 -1.44 4.13 17.98
N PHE A 43 -2.45 3.28 17.73
CA PHE A 43 -2.85 2.91 16.37
C PHE A 43 -3.24 4.16 15.57
N HIS A 44 -4.09 5.03 16.13
CA HIS A 44 -4.49 6.29 15.52
C HIS A 44 -3.29 7.21 15.25
N ARG A 45 -2.39 7.37 16.22
CA ARG A 45 -1.16 8.18 16.04
C ARG A 45 -0.27 7.62 14.93
N CYS A 46 -0.12 6.30 14.84
CA CYS A 46 0.65 5.64 13.79
C CYS A 46 0.08 5.96 12.39
N LEU A 47 -1.25 5.94 12.23
CA LEU A 47 -1.91 6.35 10.98
C LEU A 47 -1.65 7.83 10.66
N GLN A 48 -1.71 8.72 11.66
CA GLN A 48 -1.40 10.14 11.48
C GLN A 48 0.06 10.38 11.07
N ASP A 49 0.99 9.60 11.61
CA ASP A 49 2.41 9.71 11.25
C ASP A 49 2.67 9.29 9.80
N PHE A 50 1.97 8.26 9.30
CA PHE A 50 1.98 7.93 7.88
C PHE A 50 1.39 9.06 7.03
N ASP A 51 0.18 9.54 7.38
CA ASP A 51 -0.53 10.58 6.64
C ASP A 51 0.31 11.87 6.49
N ARG A 52 1.01 12.30 7.56
CA ARG A 52 1.92 13.45 7.53
C ARG A 52 3.08 13.32 6.55
N ARG A 53 3.49 12.09 6.22
CA ARG A 53 4.61 11.80 5.31
C ARG A 53 4.14 11.44 3.90
N LEU A 54 2.84 11.21 3.70
CA LEU A 54 2.28 10.92 2.39
C LEU A 54 2.61 12.01 1.34
N PRO A 55 2.58 13.32 1.66
CA PRO A 55 3.02 14.36 0.70
C PRO A 55 4.45 14.16 0.21
N ASP A 56 5.39 13.77 1.08
CA ASP A 56 6.80 13.55 0.68
C ASP A 56 6.93 12.41 -0.34
N LEU A 57 6.10 11.36 -0.19
CA LEU A 57 6.05 10.25 -1.14
C LEU A 57 5.47 10.70 -2.48
N LEU A 58 4.37 11.47 -2.46
CA LEU A 58 3.73 12.00 -3.66
C LEU A 58 4.68 12.94 -4.43
N ASP A 59 5.38 13.83 -3.73
CA ASP A 59 6.37 14.75 -4.31
C ASP A 59 7.59 14.02 -4.92
N ALA A 60 7.84 12.77 -4.52
CA ALA A 60 8.92 11.95 -5.06
C ALA A 60 8.51 11.13 -6.31
N LEU A 61 7.21 11.02 -6.60
CA LEU A 61 6.70 10.31 -7.79
C LEU A 61 7.05 11.07 -9.07
N ARG A 62 7.36 10.31 -10.12
CA ARG A 62 7.57 10.80 -11.48
C ARG A 62 6.32 10.56 -12.33
N PRO A 63 6.13 11.29 -13.44
CA PRO A 63 5.02 11.03 -14.34
C PRO A 63 4.97 9.56 -14.76
N GLN A 64 3.78 8.94 -14.66
CA GLN A 64 3.51 7.51 -14.91
C GLN A 64 3.94 6.54 -13.79
N ASP A 65 4.48 7.02 -12.68
CA ASP A 65 4.64 6.16 -11.50
C ASP A 65 3.27 5.77 -10.94
N LEU A 66 3.17 4.53 -10.48
CA LEU A 66 1.99 3.98 -9.83
C LEU A 66 2.28 3.76 -8.35
N LEU A 67 1.56 4.49 -7.50
CA LEU A 67 1.50 4.25 -6.07
C LEU A 67 0.27 3.40 -5.75
N ILE A 68 0.47 2.27 -5.10
CA ILE A 68 -0.62 1.47 -4.50
C ILE A 68 -0.43 1.45 -2.98
N LEU A 69 -1.43 1.90 -2.25
CA LEU A 69 -1.56 1.70 -0.80
C LEU A 69 -2.60 0.61 -0.56
N THR A 70 -2.21 -0.45 0.16
CA THR A 70 -3.10 -1.56 0.50
C THR A 70 -2.80 -2.08 1.90
N SER A 71 -3.79 -2.70 2.54
CA SER A 71 -3.56 -3.61 3.67
C SER A 71 -3.69 -5.06 3.21
N ASP A 72 -3.25 -6.00 4.04
CA ASP A 72 -3.33 -7.45 3.80
C ASP A 72 -4.39 -8.13 4.68
N HIS A 73 -4.73 -7.53 5.83
CA HIS A 73 -5.84 -7.91 6.70
C HIS A 73 -6.27 -6.75 7.62
N GLY A 74 -7.23 -7.02 8.51
CA GLY A 74 -7.58 -6.16 9.64
C GLY A 74 -6.85 -6.57 10.92
N CYS A 75 -6.75 -5.65 11.87
CA CYS A 75 -6.26 -5.90 13.23
C CYS A 75 -6.91 -4.86 14.17
N ASP A 76 -8.24 -4.95 14.35
CA ASP A 76 -9.05 -3.95 15.06
C ASP A 76 -8.68 -3.86 16.56
N PRO A 77 -8.03 -2.74 17.00
CA PRO A 77 -7.56 -2.58 18.38
C PRO A 77 -8.68 -2.26 19.37
N THR A 78 -9.93 -2.16 18.92
CA THR A 78 -11.10 -1.85 19.75
C THR A 78 -11.90 -3.10 20.12
N THR A 79 -11.50 -4.27 19.62
CA THR A 79 -12.10 -5.55 19.97
C THR A 79 -11.35 -6.23 21.13
N PRO A 80 -11.97 -7.20 21.82
CA PRO A 80 -11.25 -8.02 22.82
C PRO A 80 -10.23 -8.99 22.21
N SER A 81 -10.23 -9.21 20.89
CA SER A 81 -9.31 -10.12 20.22
C SER A 81 -7.89 -9.60 20.32
N THR A 82 -6.91 -10.50 20.32
CA THR A 82 -5.50 -10.16 20.09
C THR A 82 -4.97 -10.85 18.82
N ASP A 83 -5.87 -11.37 17.99
CA ASP A 83 -5.60 -11.97 16.68
C ASP A 83 -6.21 -11.09 15.59
N HIS A 84 -5.81 -11.32 14.33
CA HIS A 84 -6.28 -10.55 13.19
C HIS A 84 -7.80 -10.61 13.02
N SER A 85 -8.36 -9.54 12.46
CA SER A 85 -9.76 -9.45 12.05
C SER A 85 -9.90 -9.67 10.55
N ARG A 86 -10.98 -10.36 10.15
CA ARG A 86 -11.31 -10.59 8.74
C ARG A 86 -12.10 -9.39 8.20
N GLU A 87 -11.39 -8.41 7.68
CA GLU A 87 -11.94 -7.16 7.15
C GLU A 87 -11.67 -7.00 5.65
N HIS A 88 -12.39 -6.09 5.02
CA HIS A 88 -11.99 -5.59 3.71
C HIS A 88 -10.67 -4.81 3.84
N ALA A 89 -9.77 -5.02 2.90
CA ALA A 89 -8.52 -4.27 2.88
C ALA A 89 -8.71 -2.85 2.34
N LEU A 90 -7.81 -1.97 2.75
CA LEU A 90 -7.62 -0.68 2.10
C LEU A 90 -7.14 -0.90 0.67
N LEU A 91 -7.63 -0.10 -0.26
CA LEU A 91 -7.05 0.02 -1.61
C LEU A 91 -7.11 1.48 -2.05
N VAL A 92 -5.94 2.05 -2.32
CA VAL A 92 -5.78 3.33 -3.05
C VAL A 92 -4.77 3.10 -4.15
N ALA A 93 -5.18 3.31 -5.40
CA ALA A 93 -4.30 3.28 -6.56
C ALA A 93 -4.24 4.68 -7.17
N TYR A 94 -3.03 5.24 -7.22
CA TYR A 94 -2.78 6.58 -7.74
C TYR A 94 -1.68 6.52 -8.79
N VAL A 95 -1.98 7.05 -9.97
CA VAL A 95 -1.01 7.21 -11.05
C VAL A 95 -0.67 8.69 -11.14
N GLU A 96 0.62 9.02 -11.04
CA GLU A 96 1.06 10.40 -11.01
C GLU A 96 0.61 11.18 -12.26
N GLY A 97 -0.05 12.31 -12.03
CA GLY A 97 -0.64 13.15 -13.06
C GLY A 97 -1.98 12.66 -13.65
N LYS A 98 -2.58 11.60 -13.12
CA LYS A 98 -3.90 11.09 -13.58
C LYS A 98 -4.95 11.20 -12.48
N ASN A 99 -6.09 11.81 -12.83
CA ASN A 99 -7.26 11.83 -11.96
C ASN A 99 -8.04 10.50 -12.10
N ALA A 100 -8.31 9.84 -10.98
CA ALA A 100 -9.12 8.62 -10.95
C ALA A 100 -10.63 8.87 -11.11
N GLU A 101 -11.08 10.13 -11.10
CA GLU A 101 -12.48 10.55 -11.25
C GLU A 101 -13.45 9.85 -10.27
N GLY A 102 -12.97 9.52 -9.07
CA GLY A 102 -13.76 8.83 -8.05
C GLY A 102 -14.07 7.36 -8.39
N ARG A 103 -13.32 6.73 -9.30
CA ARG A 103 -13.44 5.30 -9.60
C ARG A 103 -13.27 4.46 -8.33
N ILE A 104 -14.14 3.48 -8.18
CA ILE A 104 -14.11 2.49 -7.10
C ILE A 104 -13.72 1.13 -7.70
N HIS A 105 -12.89 0.39 -6.99
CA HIS A 105 -12.53 -0.99 -7.33
C HIS A 105 -12.89 -1.92 -6.18
N GLU A 106 -13.84 -2.83 -6.42
CA GLU A 106 -14.19 -3.90 -5.50
C GLU A 106 -13.72 -5.21 -6.11
N GLY A 107 -12.67 -5.80 -5.55
CA GLY A 107 -12.03 -6.98 -6.11
C GLY A 107 -11.22 -7.76 -5.10
N GLU A 108 -10.26 -8.53 -5.59
CA GLU A 108 -9.44 -9.43 -4.79
C GLU A 108 -8.00 -8.91 -4.66
N PHE A 109 -7.25 -9.39 -3.66
CA PHE A 109 -5.82 -9.05 -3.52
C PHE A 109 -4.99 -9.36 -4.77
N ALA A 110 -5.41 -10.37 -5.54
CA ALA A 110 -4.74 -10.75 -6.77
C ALA A 110 -4.73 -9.62 -7.82
N ASP A 111 -5.69 -8.68 -7.75
CA ASP A 111 -5.81 -7.55 -8.68
C ASP A 111 -4.63 -6.57 -8.55
N VAL A 112 -4.10 -6.39 -7.33
CA VAL A 112 -2.87 -5.62 -7.09
C VAL A 112 -1.70 -6.27 -7.81
N GLY A 113 -1.55 -7.60 -7.67
CA GLY A 113 -0.49 -8.35 -8.34
C GLY A 113 -0.60 -8.32 -9.86
N ALA A 114 -1.81 -8.49 -10.40
CA ALA A 114 -2.09 -8.40 -11.83
C ALA A 114 -1.74 -7.01 -12.39
N THR A 115 -2.14 -5.96 -11.67
CA THR A 115 -1.86 -4.55 -12.02
C THR A 115 -0.37 -4.25 -12.00
N VAL A 116 0.34 -4.60 -10.92
CA VAL A 116 1.79 -4.38 -10.80
C VAL A 116 2.56 -5.14 -11.89
N ASN A 117 2.22 -6.41 -12.15
CA ASN A 117 2.86 -7.17 -13.22
C ASN A 117 2.65 -6.50 -14.59
N ARG A 118 1.44 -6.01 -14.87
CA ARG A 118 1.15 -5.31 -16.12
C ARG A 118 1.94 -4.01 -16.24
N TRP A 119 2.05 -3.25 -15.14
CA TRP A 119 2.76 -1.97 -15.08
C TRP A 119 4.26 -2.12 -15.33
N LEU A 120 4.87 -3.19 -14.81
CA LEU A 120 6.27 -3.54 -15.02
C LEU A 120 6.57 -4.21 -16.37
N GLY A 121 5.59 -4.27 -17.28
CA GLY A 121 5.76 -4.93 -18.58
C GLY A 121 5.90 -6.46 -18.50
N GLY A 122 5.53 -7.06 -17.37
CA GLY A 122 5.60 -8.50 -17.14
C GLY A 122 4.68 -9.28 -18.10
N LYS A 123 5.17 -10.42 -18.58
CA LYS A 123 4.34 -11.34 -19.39
C LYS A 123 3.36 -12.09 -18.50
N ALA A 124 2.16 -12.35 -19.01
CA ALA A 124 1.26 -13.29 -18.36
C ALA A 124 1.96 -14.68 -18.25
N PRO A 125 1.95 -15.34 -17.07
CA PRO A 125 2.42 -16.70 -16.93
C PRO A 125 1.54 -17.64 -17.78
N SER A 126 2.08 -18.83 -18.08
CA SER A 126 1.43 -19.83 -18.94
C SER A 126 0.05 -20.29 -18.41
N ARG A 127 -0.14 -20.26 -17.10
CA ARG A 127 -1.45 -20.13 -16.45
C ARG A 127 -1.59 -18.66 -16.06
N GLY A 128 -2.62 -17.96 -16.57
CA GLY A 128 -2.78 -16.52 -16.36
C GLY A 128 -2.64 -16.11 -14.89
N ILE A 129 -2.21 -14.86 -14.65
CA ILE A 129 -2.18 -14.29 -13.30
C ILE A 129 -3.64 -14.19 -12.83
N PRO A 130 -3.97 -14.68 -11.61
CA PRO A 130 -5.28 -14.41 -11.04
C PRO A 130 -5.47 -12.89 -10.86
N GLY A 131 -6.72 -12.46 -10.89
CA GLY A 131 -7.09 -11.05 -10.72
C GLY A 131 -7.28 -10.27 -12.02
N GLN A 132 -7.78 -9.06 -11.86
CA GLN A 132 -8.11 -8.09 -12.89
C GLN A 132 -7.29 -6.81 -12.71
N LEU A 133 -7.15 -6.02 -13.76
CA LEU A 133 -6.42 -4.76 -13.67
C LEU A 133 -7.28 -3.71 -12.94
N ILE A 134 -6.68 -3.06 -11.93
CA ILE A 134 -7.30 -1.95 -11.18
C ILE A 134 -7.22 -0.66 -12.01
N VAL A 135 -6.07 -0.42 -12.62
CA VAL A 135 -5.77 0.73 -13.47
C VAL A 135 -5.17 0.28 -14.79
N GLU A 136 -5.53 0.99 -15.86
CA GLU A 136 -4.97 0.80 -17.20
C GLU A 136 -4.06 1.99 -17.56
N HIS A 137 -3.01 1.72 -18.34
CA HIS A 137 -2.08 2.74 -18.82
C HIS A 137 -2.72 3.68 -19.84
#